data_AF-A0A848ZCZ4-F1
#
_entry.id   AF-A0A848ZCZ4-F1
#
_cell.length_a   1.000
_cell.length_b   1.000
_cell.length_c   1.000
_cell.angle_alpha   90.00
_cell.angle_beta   90.00
_cell.angle_gamma   90.00
#
_symmetry.space_group_name_H-M   'P 1'
#
loop_
_entity.id
_entity.type
_entity.pdbx_description
1 polymer ?
#
loop_
_entity_poly.entity_id
_entity_poly.type
_entity_poly.pdbx_seq_one_letter_code
_entity_poly.pdbx_strand_id
1 'polypeptide(L)'
;MPSRPLRRIKGMILKRMPLMVTCEEFESFILAYLEDELPRRQRVVFEFHLKICRECRDYLAAYRRTVELGRAAFADPSAAVPDTVPEDLIAAVLDARDA
;
A
#
# COMPACT_ATOMS: atom_id res chain seq x y z
N MET A 1 12.58 -19.69 13.12
CA MET A 1 12.35 -18.24 13.29
C MET A 1 13.66 -17.59 13.73
N PRO A 2 14.15 -16.52 13.08
CA PRO A 2 15.36 -15.84 13.56
C PRO A 2 15.11 -15.23 14.93
N SER A 3 16.08 -15.32 15.82
CA SER A 3 15.97 -14.83 17.20
C SER A 3 15.78 -13.31 17.26
N ARG A 4 15.11 -12.81 18.31
CA ARG A 4 14.92 -11.37 18.57
C ARG A 4 16.18 -10.50 18.36
N PRO A 5 17.40 -10.90 18.78
CA PRO A 5 18.61 -10.12 18.52
C PRO A 5 18.98 -10.06 17.03
N LEU A 6 18.85 -11.15 16.28
CA LEU A 6 19.10 -11.18 14.83
C LEU A 6 18.18 -10.23 14.06
N ARG A 7 16.93 -10.08 14.52
CA ARG A 7 15.94 -9.16 13.93
C ARG A 7 16.34 -7.69 14.10
N ARG A 8 16.88 -7.34 15.27
CA ARG A 8 17.37 -5.97 15.57
C ARG A 8 18.63 -5.61 14.80
N ILE A 9 19.58 -6.55 14.69
CA ILE A 9 20.83 -6.37 13.93
C ILE A 9 20.52 -6.13 12.45
N LYS A 10 19.61 -6.92 11.87
CA LYS A 10 19.17 -6.73 10.48
C LYS A 10 18.56 -5.34 10.25
N GLY A 11 17.68 -4.87 11.14
CA GLY A 11 17.10 -3.53 11.05
C GLY A 11 18.14 -2.41 11.07
N MET A 12 19.19 -2.51 11.90
CA MET A 12 20.27 -1.51 11.93
C MET A 12 21.14 -1.53 10.68
N ILE A 13 21.40 -2.70 10.09
CA ILE A 13 22.19 -2.83 8.85
C ILE A 13 21.43 -2.20 7.68
N LEU A 14 20.14 -2.52 7.52
CA LEU A 14 19.32 -1.98 6.43
C LEU A 14 19.16 -0.45 6.55
N LYS A 15 19.09 0.10 7.76
CA LYS A 15 18.98 1.55 8.03
C LYS A 15 20.26 2.34 7.73
N ARG A 16 21.44 1.70 7.71
CA ARG A 16 22.74 2.35 7.46
C ARG A 16 23.28 2.12 6.05
N MET A 17 22.61 1.29 5.25
CA MET A 17 23.04 1.00 3.89
C MET A 17 22.59 2.13 2.95
N PRO A 18 23.50 2.75 2.19
CA PRO A 18 23.12 3.77 1.22
C PRO A 18 22.15 3.16 0.18
N LEU A 19 21.12 3.92 -0.21
CA LEU A 19 20.03 3.54 -1.14
C LEU A 19 18.92 2.62 -0.58
N MET A 20 18.78 2.49 0.74
CA MET A 20 17.75 1.66 1.36
C MET A 20 16.72 2.45 2.17
N VAL A 21 15.44 2.11 1.99
CA VAL A 21 14.33 2.62 2.81
C VAL A 21 14.20 1.84 4.11
N THR A 22 13.79 2.53 5.16
CA THR A 22 13.38 1.94 6.43
C THR A 22 12.02 1.24 6.31
N CYS A 23 11.68 0.40 7.28
CA CYS A 23 10.34 -0.21 7.33
C CYS A 23 9.24 0.86 7.46
N GLU A 24 9.51 1.96 8.17
CA GLU A 24 8.57 3.06 8.36
C GLU A 24 8.34 3.83 7.04
N GLU A 25 9.41 4.16 6.32
CA GLU A 25 9.29 4.74 4.97
C GLU A 25 8.66 3.76 3.97
N PHE A 26 8.91 2.46 4.12
CA PHE A 26 8.24 1.45 3.31
C PHE A 26 6.72 1.50 3.51
N GLU A 27 6.23 1.63 4.74
CA GLU A 27 4.80 1.67 5.04
C GLU A 27 4.10 2.86 4.39
N SER A 28 4.75 4.03 4.29
CA SER A 28 4.16 5.21 3.65
C SER A 28 4.01 5.07 2.13
N PHE A 29 4.75 4.15 1.50
CA PHE A 29 4.71 3.93 0.04
C PHE A 29 3.78 2.80 -0.40
N ILE A 30 3.18 2.05 0.53
CA ILE A 30 2.39 0.85 0.20
C ILE A 30 1.22 1.17 -0.72
N LEU A 31 0.46 2.22 -0.43
CA LEU A 31 -0.73 2.57 -1.21
C LEU A 31 -0.35 2.92 -2.65
N ALA A 32 0.57 3.89 -2.82
CA ALA A 32 1.11 4.28 -4.13
C ALA A 32 1.77 3.12 -4.88
N TYR A 33 2.36 2.14 -4.19
CA TYR A 33 2.89 0.94 -4.82
C TYR A 33 1.77 0.02 -5.36
N LEU A 34 0.70 -0.17 -4.59
CA LEU A 34 -0.44 -1.01 -4.99
C LEU A 34 -1.28 -0.36 -6.11
N GLU A 35 -1.33 0.96 -6.16
CA GLU A 35 -2.06 1.76 -7.16
C GLU A 35 -1.24 2.07 -8.42
N ASP A 36 -0.02 1.53 -8.51
CA ASP A 36 0.93 1.75 -9.61
C ASP A 36 1.48 3.20 -9.72
N GLU A 37 1.22 4.06 -8.75
CA GLU A 37 1.57 5.49 -8.73
C GLU A 37 3.00 5.78 -8.24
N LEU A 38 3.70 4.78 -7.70
CA LEU A 38 5.03 4.98 -7.15
C LEU A 38 6.07 5.28 -8.25
N PRO A 39 6.85 6.38 -8.16
CA PRO A 39 7.87 6.72 -9.15
C PRO A 39 8.86 5.58 -9.38
N ARG A 40 9.29 5.37 -10.63
CA ARG A 40 10.16 4.23 -11.03
C ARG A 40 11.37 4.00 -10.12
N ARG A 41 12.08 5.08 -9.74
CA ARG A 41 13.25 4.99 -8.84
C ARG A 41 12.86 4.48 -7.45
N GLN A 42 11.76 4.96 -6.90
CA GLN A 42 11.26 4.54 -5.59
C GLN A 42 10.75 3.10 -5.62
N ARG A 43 10.08 2.70 -6.70
CA ARG A 43 9.62 1.32 -6.90
C ARG A 43 10.76 0.31 -6.87
N VAL A 44 11.88 0.59 -7.53
CA VAL A 44 13.06 -0.30 -7.51
C VAL A 44 13.57 -0.48 -6.08
N VAL A 45 13.64 0.59 -5.30
CA VAL A 45 14.09 0.55 -3.90
C VAL A 45 13.09 -0.21 -3.02
N PHE A 46 11.79 0.01 -3.22
CA PHE A 46 10.71 -0.67 -2.51
C PHE A 46 10.74 -2.19 -2.76
N GLU A 47 10.85 -2.61 -4.03
CA GLU A 47 10.93 -4.01 -4.42
C GLU A 47 12.23 -4.68 -3.91
N PHE A 48 13.34 -3.95 -3.92
CA PHE A 48 14.58 -4.42 -3.33
C PHE A 48 14.41 -4.67 -1.82
N HIS A 49 13.76 -3.75 -1.10
CA HIS A 49 13.46 -3.92 0.31
C HIS A 49 12.59 -5.16 0.56
N LEU A 50 11.55 -5.39 -0.27
CA LEU A 50 10.72 -6.59 -0.20
C LEU A 50 11.52 -7.88 -0.36
N LYS A 51 12.54 -7.92 -1.22
CA LYS A 51 13.38 -9.13 -1.39
C LYS A 51 14.15 -9.45 -0.10
N ILE A 52 14.55 -8.45 0.66
CA ILE A 52 15.43 -8.61 1.82
C ILE A 52 14.65 -8.72 3.14
N CYS A 53 13.62 -7.90 3.34
CA CYS A 53 12.88 -7.81 4.59
C CYS A 53 11.64 -8.70 4.55
N ARG A 54 11.68 -9.80 5.30
CA ARG A 54 10.54 -10.70 5.43
C ARG A 54 9.34 -10.02 6.10
N GLU A 55 9.58 -9.25 7.16
CA GLU A 55 8.50 -8.63 7.93
C GLU A 55 7.70 -7.64 7.06
N CYS A 56 8.36 -6.89 6.17
CA CYS A 56 7.66 -6.01 5.22
C CYS A 56 6.90 -6.79 4.13
N ARG A 57 7.36 -7.98 3.73
CA ARG A 57 6.57 -8.86 2.85
C ARG A 57 5.32 -9.36 3.56
N ASP A 58 5.47 -9.81 4.79
CA ASP A 58 4.35 -10.31 5.61
C ASP A 58 3.34 -9.17 5.86
N TYR A 59 3.83 -7.97 6.13
CA TYR A 59 3.02 -6.77 6.27
C TYR A 59 2.27 -6.42 4.98
N LEU A 60 2.93 -6.42 3.82
CA LEU A 60 2.29 -6.17 2.53
C LEU A 60 1.19 -7.20 2.23
N ALA A 61 1.43 -8.48 2.54
CA ALA A 61 0.43 -9.53 2.39
C ALA A 61 -0.77 -9.31 3.31
N ALA A 62 -0.53 -8.95 4.57
CA ALA A 62 -1.59 -8.61 5.53
C ALA A 62 -2.39 -7.39 5.08
N TYR A 63 -1.72 -6.34 4.60
CA TYR A 63 -2.35 -5.14 4.07
C TYR A 63 -3.29 -5.46 2.90
N ARG A 64 -2.82 -6.23 1.91
CA ARG A 64 -3.66 -6.67 0.78
C ARG A 64 -4.90 -7.42 1.26
N ARG A 65 -4.74 -8.33 2.22
CA ARG A 65 -5.85 -9.08 2.82
C ARG A 65 -6.84 -8.14 3.51
N THR A 66 -6.38 -7.13 4.22
CA THR A 66 -7.26 -6.13 4.86
C THR A 66 -8.07 -5.36 3.81
N VAL A 67 -7.45 -4.95 2.70
CA VAL A 67 -8.15 -4.29 1.57
C VAL A 67 -9.20 -5.23 0.95
N GLU A 68 -8.84 -6.48 0.71
CA GLU A 68 -9.77 -7.50 0.17
C GLU A 68 -10.97 -7.73 1.10
N LEU A 69 -10.73 -7.88 2.40
CA LEU A 69 -11.78 -8.06 3.40
C LEU A 69 -12.67 -6.82 3.50
N GLY A 70 -12.09 -5.62 3.45
CA GLY A 70 -12.84 -4.38 3.43
C GLY A 70 -13.75 -4.29 2.21
N ARG A 71 -13.24 -4.61 1.01
CA ARG A 71 -14.05 -4.68 -0.21
C ARG A 71 -15.18 -5.70 -0.10
N ALA A 72 -14.87 -6.91 0.40
CA ALA A 72 -15.86 -7.97 0.56
C ALA A 72 -16.97 -7.62 1.56
N ALA A 73 -16.64 -6.88 2.63
CA ALA A 73 -17.62 -6.48 3.64
C ALA A 73 -18.73 -5.55 3.10
N PHE A 74 -18.43 -4.78 2.04
CA PHE A 74 -19.38 -3.87 1.39
C PHE A 74 -19.77 -4.34 -0.02
N ALA A 75 -19.28 -5.49 -0.46
CA ALA A 75 -19.68 -6.08 -1.73
C ALA A 75 -21.08 -6.69 -1.56
N ASP A 76 -22.10 -6.01 -2.06
CA ASP A 76 -23.41 -6.59 -2.29
C ASP A 76 -23.53 -6.97 -3.78
N PRO A 77 -23.45 -8.26 -4.13
CA PRO A 77 -23.58 -8.72 -5.52
C PRO A 77 -24.95 -8.40 -6.12
N SER A 78 -25.95 -8.13 -5.28
CA SER A 78 -27.31 -7.78 -5.67
C SER A 78 -27.56 -6.27 -5.67
N ALA A 79 -26.58 -5.45 -5.24
CA ALA A 79 -26.70 -4.01 -5.35
C ALA A 79 -26.71 -3.62 -6.82
N ALA A 80 -27.84 -3.07 -7.27
CA ALA A 80 -27.95 -2.54 -8.61
C ALA A 80 -27.04 -1.32 -8.73
N VAL A 81 -26.03 -1.40 -9.61
CA VAL A 81 -25.35 -0.20 -10.10
C VAL A 81 -26.33 0.47 -11.07
N PRO A 82 -26.77 1.71 -10.82
CA PRO A 82 -27.68 2.40 -11.74
C PRO A 82 -27.08 2.50 -13.14
N ASP A 83 -27.90 2.31 -14.17
CA ASP A 83 -27.47 2.44 -15.58
C ASP A 83 -27.03 3.88 -15.93
N THR A 84 -27.52 4.86 -15.16
CA THR A 84 -27.18 6.27 -15.30
C THR A 84 -26.68 6.83 -13.98
N VAL A 85 -25.58 7.60 -14.05
CA VAL A 85 -25.07 8.34 -12.91
C VAL A 85 -25.94 9.59 -12.70
N PRO A 86 -26.45 9.85 -11.48
CA PRO A 86 -27.25 11.05 -11.20
C PRO A 86 -26.49 12.36 -11.51
N GLU A 87 -27.15 13.31 -12.17
CA GLU A 87 -26.53 14.59 -12.59
C GLU A 87 -26.10 15.45 -11.41
N ASP A 88 -26.84 15.40 -10.30
CA ASP A 88 -26.53 16.09 -9.05
C ASP A 88 -25.24 15.57 -8.41
N LEU A 89 -24.99 14.26 -8.49
CA LEU A 89 -23.72 13.66 -8.07
C LEU A 89 -22.57 14.13 -8.95
N ILE A 90 -22.76 14.19 -10.28
CA ILE A 90 -21.74 14.71 -11.21
C ILE A 90 -21.41 16.16 -10.88
N ALA A 91 -22.43 17.01 -10.71
CA ALA A 91 -22.24 18.41 -10.34
C ALA A 91 -21.49 18.56 -9.01
N ALA A 92 -21.88 17.81 -7.97
CA ALA A 92 -21.22 17.85 -6.67
C ALA A 92 -19.74 17.46 -6.73
N VAL A 93 -19.38 16.45 -7.54
CA VAL A 93 -17.98 16.01 -7.72
C VAL A 93 -17.16 17.06 -8.46
N LEU A 94 -17.74 17.73 -9.47
CA LEU A 94 -17.07 18.80 -10.21
C LEU A 94 -16.82 20.02 -9.32
N ASP A 95 -17.84 20.45 -8.56
CA ASP A 95 -17.72 21.57 -7.62
C ASP A 95 -16.64 21.30 -6.56
N ALA A 96 -16.57 20.08 -6.02
CA ALA A 96 -15.56 19.71 -5.03
C ALA A 96 -14.13 19.65 -5.59
N ARG A 97 -13.96 19.37 -6.89
CA ARG A 97 -12.65 19.36 -7.55
C ARG A 97 -12.15 20.78 -7.83
N ASP A 98 -13.06 21.69 -8.14
CA ASP A 98 -12.74 23.06 -8.57
C ASP A 98 -12.71 24.05 -7.37
N ALA A 99 -13.01 23.59 -6.15
CA ALA A 99 -12.91 24.30 -4.88
C ALA A 99 -11.49 24.26 -4.27
#